data_AF-A0A954MVV0-F1
#
_entry.id   AF-A0A954MVV0-F1
#
_cell.length_a   1.000
_cell.length_b   1.000
_cell.length_c   1.000
_cell.angle_alpha   90.00
_cell.angle_beta   90.00
_cell.angle_gamma   90.00
#
_symmetry.space_group_name_H-M   'P 1'
#
loop_
_entity.id
_entity.type
_entity.pdbx_description
1 polymer ?
#
loop_
_entity_poly.entity_id
_entity_poly.type
_entity_poly.pdbx_seq_one_letter_code
_entity_poly.pdbx_strand_id
1 'polypeptide(L)'
;MLLAMDEFLLAYNWQETFERTAHLFFARVETKYSKLFEDEHSDQFLEPILDFVAFIHLLRFPVEEPARMKSSLNHIEQMLNLSDEMFKAVLAETDDDREWIPNPKQKGVIPGVEVTEEMVAGWSEFLEEAKGLFSGKKLIPHWRIRTGEGINLRKVFEEPTSFDLILWIQGTAAVPYLEKGELTKLETWVRLDRIFRGEFIGFALWFN
;
A
#
# COMPACT_ATOMS: atom_id res chain seq x y z
N MET A 1 -6.96 3.04 -8.83
CA MET A 1 -6.37 2.59 -7.55
C MET A 1 -7.36 1.76 -6.71
N LEU A 2 -8.59 2.23 -6.47
CA LEU A 2 -9.59 1.51 -5.65
C LEU A 2 -9.82 0.05 -6.08
N LEU A 3 -10.04 -0.20 -7.38
CA LEU A 3 -10.21 -1.57 -7.91
C LEU A 3 -9.03 -2.49 -7.55
N ALA A 4 -7.80 -1.98 -7.57
CA ALA A 4 -6.64 -2.79 -7.19
C ALA A 4 -6.64 -3.15 -5.71
N MET A 5 -7.03 -2.20 -4.84
CA MET A 5 -7.13 -2.42 -3.41
C MET A 5 -8.24 -3.42 -3.09
N ASP A 6 -9.39 -3.29 -3.74
CA ASP A 6 -10.52 -4.21 -3.56
C ASP A 6 -10.14 -5.63 -3.99
N GLU A 7 -9.55 -5.80 -5.16
CA GLU A 7 -9.08 -7.12 -5.62
C GLU A 7 -8.01 -7.70 -4.69
N PHE A 8 -7.10 -6.88 -4.16
CA PHE A 8 -6.10 -7.33 -3.19
C PHE A 8 -6.78 -7.80 -1.89
N LEU A 9 -7.69 -7.00 -1.33
CA LEU A 9 -8.39 -7.35 -0.09
C LEU A 9 -9.21 -8.64 -0.26
N LEU A 10 -9.94 -8.76 -1.37
CA LEU A 10 -10.76 -9.94 -1.68
C LEU A 10 -9.94 -11.19 -2.04
N ALA A 11 -8.65 -11.05 -2.39
CA ALA A 11 -7.79 -12.20 -2.67
C ALA A 11 -7.53 -13.07 -1.43
N TYR A 12 -7.66 -12.49 -0.25
CA TYR A 12 -7.30 -13.12 1.02
C TYR A 12 -8.51 -13.36 1.91
N ASN A 13 -8.43 -14.40 2.75
CA ASN A 13 -9.42 -14.65 3.78
C ASN A 13 -9.13 -13.85 5.05
N TRP A 14 -10.04 -12.95 5.40
CA TRP A 14 -9.96 -12.09 6.59
C TRP A 14 -10.85 -12.55 7.75
N GLN A 15 -11.58 -13.66 7.58
CA GLN A 15 -12.66 -14.06 8.49
C GLN A 15 -12.18 -14.21 9.93
N GLU A 16 -11.08 -14.92 10.17
CA GLU A 16 -10.58 -15.15 11.53
C GLU A 16 -10.11 -13.86 12.22
N THR A 17 -9.48 -12.95 11.47
CA THR A 17 -9.05 -11.64 11.99
C THR A 17 -10.28 -10.79 12.31
N PHE A 18 -11.26 -10.75 11.42
CA PHE A 18 -12.50 -10.01 11.66
C PHE A 18 -13.26 -10.57 12.86
N GLU A 19 -13.54 -11.87 12.90
CA GLU A 19 -14.33 -12.48 13.97
C GLU A 19 -13.74 -12.22 15.36
N ARG A 20 -12.41 -12.19 15.49
CA ARG A 20 -11.73 -12.14 16.78
C ARG A 20 -11.32 -10.73 17.23
N THR A 21 -11.13 -9.81 16.29
CA THR A 21 -10.54 -8.50 16.62
C THR A 21 -11.24 -7.31 15.98
N ALA A 22 -12.37 -7.50 15.28
CA ALA A 22 -13.11 -6.38 14.69
C ALA A 22 -13.65 -5.39 15.74
N HIS A 23 -13.87 -5.83 16.99
CA HIS A 23 -14.32 -4.97 18.08
C HIS A 23 -13.32 -3.85 18.42
N LEU A 24 -12.05 -4.00 18.06
CA LEU A 24 -11.04 -2.94 18.17
C LEU A 24 -11.32 -1.74 17.24
N PHE A 25 -12.05 -1.95 16.14
CA PHE A 25 -12.23 -0.96 15.08
C PHE A 25 -13.69 -0.54 14.90
N PHE A 26 -14.63 -1.40 15.27
CA PHE A 26 -16.05 -1.18 15.06
C PHE A 26 -16.82 -1.19 16.37
N ALA A 27 -17.69 -0.20 16.57
CA ALA A 27 -18.49 -0.06 17.78
C ALA A 27 -19.49 -1.22 18.00
N ARG A 28 -19.88 -1.93 16.93
CA ARG A 28 -20.79 -3.07 16.98
C ARG A 28 -20.33 -4.12 15.98
N VAL A 29 -20.08 -5.32 16.46
CA VAL A 29 -19.62 -6.45 15.65
C VAL A 29 -20.50 -7.66 15.94
N GLU A 30 -21.02 -8.26 14.88
CA GLU A 30 -21.65 -9.57 14.98
C GLU A 30 -20.57 -10.64 14.81
N THR A 31 -20.27 -11.36 15.89
CA THR A 31 -19.27 -12.42 15.91
C THR A 31 -19.66 -13.49 16.92
N LYS A 32 -19.22 -14.73 16.68
CA LYS A 32 -19.40 -15.85 17.61
C LYS A 32 -18.70 -15.64 18.97
N TYR A 33 -17.84 -14.62 19.05
CA TYR A 33 -17.10 -14.23 20.25
C TYR A 33 -17.72 -13.06 21.02
N SER A 34 -18.94 -12.59 20.68
CA SER A 34 -19.54 -11.36 21.26
C SER A 34 -19.52 -11.32 22.79
N LYS A 35 -19.72 -12.48 23.43
CA LYS A 35 -19.71 -12.65 24.89
C LYS A 35 -18.41 -12.23 25.57
N LEU A 36 -17.28 -12.20 24.85
CA LEU A 36 -16.00 -11.75 25.40
C LEU A 36 -15.90 -10.22 25.50
N PHE A 37 -16.82 -9.48 24.85
CA PHE A 37 -16.76 -8.03 24.69
C PHE A 37 -17.92 -7.30 25.39
N GLU A 38 -18.75 -8.03 26.17
CA GLU A 38 -20.00 -7.53 26.75
C GLU A 38 -19.88 -7.04 28.21
N ASP A 39 -18.70 -7.11 28.86
CA ASP A 39 -18.60 -7.06 30.34
C ASP A 39 -18.24 -5.69 30.99
N GLU A 40 -18.95 -5.38 32.09
CA GLU A 40 -18.80 -4.21 32.99
C GLU A 40 -17.60 -4.30 33.97
N HIS A 41 -16.86 -5.42 33.97
CA HIS A 41 -15.75 -5.69 34.90
C HIS A 41 -14.40 -5.93 34.20
N SER A 42 -14.21 -5.38 33.00
CA SER A 42 -12.99 -5.51 32.22
C SER A 42 -11.76 -4.94 32.93
N ASP A 43 -10.63 -5.65 32.84
CA ASP A 43 -9.33 -5.07 33.12
C ASP A 43 -8.97 -4.14 31.97
N GLN A 44 -9.33 -2.86 32.15
CA GLN A 44 -9.20 -1.80 31.14
C GLN A 44 -7.77 -1.58 30.64
N PHE A 45 -6.76 -2.17 31.30
CA PHE A 45 -5.36 -2.06 30.89
C PHE A 45 -4.86 -3.29 30.14
N LEU A 46 -5.13 -4.51 30.63
CA LEU A 46 -4.61 -5.73 30.02
C LEU A 46 -5.38 -6.15 28.77
N GLU A 47 -6.69 -5.96 28.75
CA GLU A 47 -7.56 -6.44 27.66
C GLU A 47 -7.22 -5.80 26.30
N PRO A 48 -7.08 -4.45 26.17
CA PRO A 48 -6.72 -3.85 24.88
C PRO A 48 -5.34 -4.28 24.36
N ILE A 49 -4.40 -4.57 25.27
CA ILE A 49 -3.05 -5.05 24.91
C ILE A 49 -3.16 -6.46 24.32
N LEU A 50 -3.88 -7.36 24.99
CA LEU A 50 -4.04 -8.74 24.54
C LEU A 50 -4.81 -8.80 23.22
N ASP A 51 -5.84 -7.97 23.05
CA ASP A 51 -6.58 -7.88 21.79
C ASP A 51 -5.70 -7.36 20.64
N PHE A 52 -4.86 -6.36 20.92
CA PHE A 52 -3.92 -5.87 19.91
C PHE A 52 -2.85 -6.91 19.56
N VAL A 53 -2.32 -7.64 20.55
CA VAL A 53 -1.41 -8.78 20.31
C VAL A 53 -2.12 -9.86 19.48
N ALA A 54 -3.37 -10.18 19.79
CA ALA A 54 -4.18 -11.11 19.01
C ALA A 54 -4.38 -10.62 17.57
N PHE A 55 -4.67 -9.34 17.38
CA PHE A 55 -4.78 -8.72 16.05
C PHE A 55 -3.51 -8.92 15.24
N ILE A 56 -2.35 -8.54 15.78
CA ILE A 56 -1.05 -8.73 15.12
C ILE A 56 -0.78 -10.22 14.83
N HIS A 57 -1.09 -11.11 15.76
CA HIS A 57 -0.94 -12.56 15.57
C HIS A 57 -1.85 -13.12 14.46
N LEU A 58 -2.98 -12.45 14.20
CA LEU A 58 -3.96 -12.80 13.18
C LEU A 58 -3.76 -12.07 11.86
N LEU A 59 -2.72 -11.22 11.71
CA LEU A 59 -2.32 -10.65 10.41
C LEU A 59 -1.60 -11.71 9.56
N ARG A 60 -2.28 -12.85 9.41
CA ARG A 60 -1.90 -14.01 8.62
C ARG A 60 -3.12 -14.43 7.79
N PHE A 61 -3.06 -14.21 6.50
CA PHE A 61 -4.21 -14.34 5.63
C PHE A 61 -3.97 -15.45 4.60
N PRO A 62 -4.70 -16.56 4.68
CA PRO A 62 -4.72 -17.55 3.61
C PRO A 62 -5.17 -16.89 2.30
N VAL A 63 -4.53 -17.23 1.20
CA VAL A 63 -5.01 -16.84 -0.13
C VAL A 63 -6.24 -17.68 -0.46
N GLU A 64 -7.34 -17.01 -0.80
CA GLU A 64 -8.61 -17.65 -1.13
C GLU A 64 -8.93 -17.53 -2.63
N GLU A 65 -8.72 -16.36 -3.20
CA GLU A 65 -8.97 -16.08 -4.63
C GLU A 65 -7.69 -15.59 -5.33
N PRO A 66 -6.70 -16.47 -5.62
CA PRO A 66 -5.39 -16.06 -6.15
C PRO A 66 -5.46 -15.32 -7.49
N ALA A 67 -6.50 -15.56 -8.30
CA ALA A 67 -6.71 -14.86 -9.56
C ALA A 67 -6.90 -13.34 -9.36
N ARG A 68 -7.45 -12.92 -8.23
CA ARG A 68 -7.66 -11.50 -7.89
C ARG A 68 -6.34 -10.75 -7.70
N MET A 69 -5.28 -11.40 -7.24
CA MET A 69 -3.95 -10.76 -7.17
C MET A 69 -3.45 -10.37 -8.56
N LYS A 70 -3.66 -11.19 -9.59
CA LYS A 70 -3.32 -10.83 -10.97
C LYS A 70 -4.18 -9.67 -11.48
N SER A 71 -5.47 -9.65 -11.15
CA SER A 71 -6.35 -8.53 -11.47
C SER A 71 -5.92 -7.24 -10.77
N SER A 72 -5.54 -7.33 -9.50
CA SER A 72 -4.98 -6.22 -8.71
C SER A 72 -3.73 -5.65 -9.38
N LEU A 73 -2.77 -6.52 -9.76
CA LEU A 73 -1.57 -6.12 -10.49
C LEU A 73 -1.91 -5.37 -11.78
N ASN A 74 -2.83 -5.91 -12.59
CA ASN A 74 -3.26 -5.26 -13.83
C ASN A 74 -3.87 -3.87 -13.56
N HIS A 75 -4.69 -3.72 -12.52
CA HIS A 75 -5.27 -2.43 -12.15
C HIS A 75 -4.23 -1.44 -11.64
N ILE A 76 -3.18 -1.90 -10.94
CA ILE A 76 -2.06 -1.05 -10.52
C ILE A 76 -1.28 -0.57 -11.73
N GLU A 77 -0.89 -1.47 -12.64
CA GLU A 77 -0.14 -1.11 -13.84
C GLU A 77 -0.92 -0.12 -14.73
N GLN A 78 -2.23 -0.33 -14.89
CA GLN A 78 -3.10 0.62 -15.58
C GLN A 78 -3.15 1.98 -14.88
N MET A 79 -3.31 2.00 -13.55
CA MET A 79 -3.32 3.24 -12.77
C MET A 79 -2.00 4.01 -12.95
N LEU A 80 -0.85 3.34 -12.87
CA LEU A 80 0.46 3.99 -13.06
C LEU A 80 0.64 4.58 -14.46
N ASN A 81 0.05 3.96 -15.49
CA ASN A 81 0.08 4.49 -16.85
C ASN A 81 -0.85 5.70 -17.00
N LEU A 82 -2.07 5.61 -16.47
CA LEU A 82 -3.03 6.71 -16.49
C LEU A 82 -2.53 7.93 -15.69
N SER A 83 -1.85 7.71 -14.56
CA SER A 83 -1.25 8.78 -13.76
C SER A 83 -0.17 9.54 -14.53
N ASP A 84 0.67 8.81 -15.28
CA ASP A 84 1.70 9.39 -16.15
C ASP A 84 1.09 10.19 -17.33
N GLU A 85 0.02 9.68 -17.94
CA GLU A 85 -0.72 10.39 -18.98
C GLU A 85 -1.43 11.64 -18.46
N MET A 86 -2.04 11.54 -17.27
CA MET A 86 -2.70 12.65 -16.59
C MET A 86 -1.73 13.79 -16.32
N PHE A 87 -0.54 13.51 -15.75
CA PHE A 87 0.43 14.56 -15.46
C PHE A 87 0.99 15.22 -16.73
N LYS A 88 1.09 14.49 -17.85
CA LYS A 88 1.43 15.11 -19.14
C LYS A 88 0.34 16.08 -19.60
N ALA A 89 -0.94 15.75 -19.37
CA ALA A 89 -2.05 16.64 -19.69
C ALA A 89 -2.07 17.88 -18.77
N VAL A 90 -1.95 17.68 -17.45
CA VAL A 90 -1.90 18.76 -16.45
C VAL A 90 -0.77 19.75 -16.76
N LEU A 91 0.40 19.26 -17.16
CA LEU A 91 1.54 20.13 -17.51
C LEU A 91 1.39 20.84 -18.86
N ALA A 92 0.54 20.33 -19.75
CA ALA A 92 0.27 20.95 -21.04
C ALA A 92 -0.86 21.98 -20.99
N GLU A 93 -1.69 21.92 -19.94
CA GLU A 93 -2.79 22.83 -19.70
C GLU A 93 -2.32 24.27 -19.48
N THR A 94 -3.11 25.23 -19.96
CA THR A 94 -2.71 26.65 -20.01
C THR A 94 -3.65 27.59 -19.26
N ASP A 95 -4.90 27.18 -19.05
CA ASP A 95 -5.84 27.91 -18.22
C ASP A 95 -5.56 27.70 -16.73
N ASP A 96 -6.24 28.45 -15.87
CA ASP A 96 -6.11 28.43 -14.41
C ASP A 96 -7.51 28.63 -13.83
N ASP A 97 -8.42 27.70 -14.11
CA ASP A 97 -9.84 27.81 -13.73
C ASP A 97 -10.31 26.56 -12.99
N ARG A 98 -10.23 26.64 -11.65
CA ARG A 98 -10.76 25.62 -10.72
C ARG A 98 -10.11 24.26 -10.89
N GLU A 99 -8.79 24.24 -10.92
CA GLU A 99 -8.03 23.01 -11.09
C GLU A 99 -8.22 22.06 -9.91
N TRP A 100 -8.69 20.84 -10.20
CA TRP A 100 -8.72 19.77 -9.21
C TRP A 100 -7.31 19.26 -8.89
N ILE A 101 -6.44 19.19 -9.90
CA ILE A 101 -5.01 18.87 -9.77
C ILE A 101 -4.25 19.95 -10.55
N PRO A 102 -3.74 21.01 -9.89
CA PRO A 102 -3.05 22.08 -10.58
C PRO A 102 -1.65 21.66 -11.01
N ASN A 103 -1.17 22.21 -12.11
CA ASN A 103 0.24 22.29 -12.42
C ASN A 103 0.93 23.39 -11.59
N PRO A 104 2.28 23.48 -11.61
CA PRO A 104 3.02 24.41 -10.75
C PRO A 104 2.76 25.91 -10.97
N LYS A 105 2.04 26.27 -12.04
CA LYS A 105 1.71 27.65 -12.40
C LYS A 105 0.24 27.99 -12.13
N GLN A 106 -0.59 27.00 -11.81
CA GLN A 106 -2.02 27.13 -11.56
C GLN A 106 -2.34 27.13 -10.05
N LYS A 107 -3.58 27.49 -9.72
CA LYS A 107 -4.13 27.43 -8.37
C LYS A 107 -5.16 26.30 -8.28
N GLY A 108 -4.92 25.38 -7.34
CA GLY A 108 -5.86 24.32 -7.04
C GLY A 108 -7.08 24.80 -6.25
N VAL A 109 -8.15 24.00 -6.29
CA VAL A 109 -9.36 24.22 -5.48
C VAL A 109 -9.18 23.89 -4.00
N ILE A 110 -8.14 23.15 -3.63
CA ILE A 110 -7.85 22.78 -2.24
C ILE A 110 -7.05 23.90 -1.57
N PRO A 111 -7.62 24.61 -0.57
CA PRO A 111 -6.95 25.76 0.03
C PRO A 111 -5.64 25.36 0.73
N GLY A 112 -4.56 26.11 0.46
CA GLY A 112 -3.28 25.93 1.11
C GLY A 112 -2.46 24.72 0.63
N VAL A 113 -2.94 24.01 -0.40
CA VAL A 113 -2.20 22.93 -1.04
C VAL A 113 -1.64 23.44 -2.37
N GLU A 114 -0.33 23.38 -2.50
CA GLU A 114 0.40 23.77 -3.70
C GLU A 114 1.08 22.55 -4.30
N VAL A 115 1.04 22.43 -5.63
CA VAL A 115 1.80 21.44 -6.39
C VAL A 115 3.02 22.14 -6.97
N THR A 116 4.22 21.81 -6.50
CA THR A 116 5.45 22.45 -6.98
C THR A 116 6.08 21.69 -8.15
N GLU A 117 6.99 22.33 -8.90
CA GLU A 117 7.77 21.63 -9.94
C GLU A 117 8.56 20.44 -9.36
N GLU A 118 9.08 20.58 -8.13
CA GLU A 118 9.77 19.50 -7.43
C GLU A 118 8.84 18.32 -7.12
N MET A 119 7.59 18.59 -6.75
CA MET A 119 6.59 17.54 -6.50
C MET A 119 6.19 16.82 -7.78
N VAL A 120 6.05 17.52 -8.90
CA VAL A 120 5.78 16.91 -10.20
C VAL A 120 6.95 16.01 -10.63
N ALA A 121 8.19 16.50 -10.48
CA ALA A 121 9.38 15.71 -10.79
C ALA A 121 9.50 14.48 -9.88
N GLY A 122 9.25 14.65 -8.57
CA GLY A 122 9.21 13.56 -7.61
C GLY A 122 8.10 12.55 -7.90
N TRP A 123 6.91 13.01 -8.30
CA TRP A 123 5.82 12.12 -8.70
C TRP A 123 6.20 11.30 -9.93
N SER A 124 6.81 11.94 -10.93
CA SER A 124 7.29 11.26 -12.14
C SER A 124 8.33 10.19 -11.82
N GLU A 125 9.27 10.49 -10.93
CA GLU A 125 10.25 9.52 -10.45
C GLU A 125 9.59 8.36 -9.69
N PHE A 126 8.63 8.65 -8.81
CA PHE A 126 7.86 7.61 -8.13
C PHE A 126 7.16 6.68 -9.12
N LEU A 127 6.50 7.23 -10.16
CA LEU A 127 5.82 6.42 -11.17
C LEU A 127 6.81 5.50 -11.90
N GLU A 128 8.02 5.97 -12.20
CA GLU A 128 9.07 5.15 -12.80
C GLU A 128 9.53 4.01 -11.86
N GLU A 129 9.82 4.32 -10.59
CA GLU A 129 10.18 3.32 -9.58
C GLU A 129 9.08 2.28 -9.39
N ALA A 130 7.82 2.73 -9.24
CA ALA A 130 6.66 1.86 -9.07
C ALA A 130 6.47 0.95 -10.30
N LYS A 131 6.52 1.49 -11.52
CA LYS A 131 6.47 0.68 -12.75
C LYS A 131 7.61 -0.34 -12.80
N GLY A 132 8.81 0.03 -12.35
CA GLY A 132 9.94 -0.88 -12.21
C GLY A 132 9.66 -2.05 -11.26
N LEU A 133 9.10 -1.77 -10.08
CA LEU A 133 8.75 -2.78 -9.08
C LEU A 133 7.63 -3.73 -9.55
N PHE A 134 6.50 -3.19 -10.03
CA PHE A 134 5.35 -3.99 -10.45
C PHE A 134 5.60 -4.77 -11.75
N SER A 135 6.51 -4.32 -12.61
CA SER A 135 6.97 -5.09 -13.77
C SER A 135 8.05 -6.14 -13.43
N GLY A 136 8.57 -6.16 -12.19
CA GLY A 136 9.64 -7.08 -11.77
C GLY A 136 11.03 -6.69 -12.28
N LYS A 137 11.19 -5.52 -12.92
CA LYS A 137 12.49 -5.00 -13.37
C LYS A 137 13.36 -4.51 -12.20
N LYS A 138 12.71 -3.99 -11.16
CA LYS A 138 13.32 -3.61 -9.88
C LYS A 138 12.79 -4.49 -8.77
N LEU A 139 13.64 -4.75 -7.78
CA LEU A 139 13.33 -5.59 -6.64
C LEU A 139 13.36 -4.79 -5.34
N ILE A 140 12.53 -5.18 -4.38
CA ILE A 140 12.48 -4.55 -3.07
C ILE A 140 13.62 -5.13 -2.21
N PRO A 141 14.53 -4.29 -1.67
CA PRO A 141 15.55 -4.78 -0.76
C PRO A 141 14.93 -5.25 0.57
N HIS A 142 15.43 -6.35 1.11
CA HIS A 142 15.03 -6.83 2.44
C HIS A 142 16.20 -6.72 3.42
N TRP A 143 15.98 -6.14 4.60
CA TRP A 143 17.03 -5.78 5.57
C TRP A 143 17.88 -6.97 6.08
N ARG A 144 17.32 -8.19 6.05
CA ARG A 144 18.05 -9.44 6.38
C ARG A 144 18.76 -10.10 5.21
N ILE A 145 18.45 -9.72 3.98
CA ILE A 145 19.03 -10.34 2.78
C ILE A 145 20.28 -9.53 2.40
N ARG A 146 21.44 -10.17 2.52
CA ARG A 146 22.77 -9.55 2.29
C ARG A 146 23.47 -10.09 1.03
N THR A 147 22.81 -11.00 0.32
CA THR A 147 23.33 -11.74 -0.83
C THR A 147 23.20 -10.99 -2.16
N GLY A 148 22.68 -9.75 -2.15
CA GLY A 148 22.39 -8.98 -3.36
C GLY A 148 21.11 -9.39 -4.07
N GLU A 149 20.30 -10.26 -3.45
CA GLU A 149 18.96 -10.60 -3.89
C GLU A 149 17.94 -9.61 -3.32
N GLY A 150 16.84 -9.42 -4.05
CA GLY A 150 15.69 -8.61 -3.63
C GLY A 150 14.38 -9.32 -3.90
N ILE A 151 13.30 -8.82 -3.31
CA ILE A 151 11.95 -9.36 -3.45
C ILE A 151 11.39 -8.89 -4.79
N ASN A 152 11.05 -9.82 -5.67
CA ASN A 152 10.30 -9.55 -6.89
C ASN A 152 8.83 -9.32 -6.57
N LEU A 153 8.40 -8.05 -6.56
CA LEU A 153 7.02 -7.68 -6.25
C LEU A 153 6.03 -8.25 -7.26
N ARG A 154 6.38 -8.30 -8.55
CA ARG A 154 5.53 -8.90 -9.58
C ARG A 154 5.18 -10.35 -9.24
N LYS A 155 6.18 -11.14 -8.82
CA LYS A 155 6.00 -12.55 -8.45
C LYS A 155 5.08 -12.71 -7.24
N VAL A 156 5.08 -11.77 -6.29
CA VAL A 156 4.12 -11.74 -5.16
C VAL A 156 2.66 -11.68 -5.65
N PHE A 157 2.39 -10.97 -6.74
CA PHE A 157 1.05 -10.88 -7.32
C PHE A 157 0.73 -12.03 -8.30
N GLU A 158 1.73 -12.52 -9.05
CA GLU A 158 1.52 -13.58 -10.04
C GLU A 158 1.45 -14.99 -9.42
N GLU A 159 2.15 -15.21 -8.30
CA GLU A 159 2.26 -16.47 -7.57
C GLU A 159 1.95 -16.28 -6.07
N PRO A 160 0.75 -15.76 -5.70
CA PRO A 160 0.47 -15.41 -4.31
C PRO A 160 0.41 -16.65 -3.41
N THR A 161 1.08 -16.57 -2.27
CA THR A 161 0.97 -17.51 -1.15
C THR A 161 0.27 -16.84 0.03
N SER A 162 -0.10 -17.63 1.05
CA SER A 162 -0.59 -17.08 2.32
C SER A 162 0.29 -15.93 2.81
N PHE A 163 -0.33 -14.81 3.15
CA PHE A 163 0.34 -13.67 3.73
C PHE A 163 0.52 -13.89 5.23
N ASP A 164 1.68 -13.53 5.79
CA ASP A 164 1.89 -13.49 7.23
C ASP A 164 2.82 -12.30 7.52
N LEU A 165 2.28 -11.27 8.17
CA LEU A 165 2.99 -10.02 8.41
C LEU A 165 4.32 -10.25 9.15
N ILE A 166 4.29 -11.09 10.18
CA ILE A 166 5.46 -11.32 11.02
C ILE A 166 6.52 -12.07 10.22
N LEU A 167 6.14 -13.08 9.43
CA LEU A 167 7.07 -13.80 8.58
C LEU A 167 7.58 -12.97 7.38
N TRP A 168 6.82 -12.00 6.91
CA TRP A 168 7.29 -11.01 5.92
C TRP A 168 8.33 -10.07 6.51
N ILE A 169 8.10 -9.51 7.70
CA ILE A 169 9.07 -8.66 8.41
C ILE A 169 10.32 -9.44 8.79
N GLN A 170 10.13 -10.69 9.25
CA GLN A 170 11.19 -11.61 9.63
C GLN A 170 11.99 -12.06 8.40
N GLY A 171 11.35 -12.21 7.24
CA GLY A 171 11.95 -12.49 5.94
C GLY A 171 11.72 -13.89 5.39
N THR A 172 11.27 -14.88 6.18
CA THR A 172 11.04 -16.26 5.68
C THR A 172 9.92 -16.34 4.66
N ALA A 173 8.88 -15.51 4.78
CA ALA A 173 7.80 -15.44 3.79
C ALA A 173 8.27 -14.84 2.45
N ALA A 174 9.35 -14.05 2.46
CA ALA A 174 9.88 -13.41 1.27
C ALA A 174 10.75 -14.34 0.41
N VAL A 175 11.26 -15.44 0.98
CA VAL A 175 12.23 -16.36 0.35
C VAL A 175 11.80 -16.85 -1.04
N PRO A 176 10.53 -17.28 -1.28
CA PRO A 176 10.10 -17.74 -2.59
C PRO A 176 10.18 -16.67 -3.69
N TYR A 177 10.20 -15.39 -3.30
CA TYR A 177 10.16 -14.23 -4.18
C TYR A 177 11.53 -13.56 -4.36
N LEU A 178 12.58 -14.13 -3.78
CA LEU A 178 13.93 -13.58 -3.91
C LEU A 178 14.50 -13.86 -5.29
N GLU A 179 15.02 -12.80 -5.92
CA GLU A 179 15.68 -12.86 -7.21
C GLU A 179 16.92 -11.97 -7.23
N LYS A 180 17.83 -12.24 -8.16
CA LYS A 180 18.96 -11.35 -8.44
C LYS A 180 18.54 -10.32 -9.48
N GLY A 181 18.82 -9.05 -9.22
CA GLY A 181 18.45 -7.97 -10.12
C GLY A 181 18.78 -6.60 -9.57
N GLU A 182 18.27 -5.58 -10.25
CA GLU A 182 18.38 -4.20 -9.79
C GLU A 182 17.50 -3.98 -8.56
N LEU A 183 18.09 -3.47 -7.48
CA LEU A 183 17.35 -3.11 -6.27
C LEU A 183 16.89 -1.66 -6.36
N THR A 184 15.65 -1.39 -5.96
CA THR A 184 15.27 -0.01 -5.63
C THR A 184 16.09 0.48 -4.42
N LYS A 185 16.29 1.80 -4.32
CA LYS A 185 17.16 2.42 -3.31
C LYS A 185 16.32 3.08 -2.23
N LEU A 186 16.64 2.81 -0.96
CA LEU A 186 15.94 3.42 0.18
C LEU A 186 16.04 4.95 0.15
N GLU A 187 17.17 5.47 -0.32
CA GLU A 187 17.42 6.91 -0.45
C GLU A 187 16.45 7.60 -1.42
N THR A 188 16.00 6.89 -2.47
CA THR A 188 14.98 7.40 -3.39
C THR A 188 13.66 7.60 -2.64
N TRP A 189 13.21 6.60 -1.89
CA TRP A 189 11.95 6.65 -1.13
C TRP A 189 11.96 7.71 -0.02
N VAL A 190 13.08 7.83 0.72
CA VAL A 190 13.25 8.87 1.75
C VAL A 190 13.24 10.27 1.15
N ARG A 191 13.82 10.44 -0.05
CA ARG A 191 13.79 11.73 -0.75
C ARG A 191 12.36 12.05 -1.22
N LEU A 192 11.65 11.09 -1.80
CA LEU A 192 10.27 11.26 -2.24
C LEU A 192 9.38 11.66 -1.07
N ASP A 193 9.42 10.95 0.05
CA ASP A 193 8.62 11.29 1.24
C ASP A 193 8.88 12.75 1.70
N ARG A 194 10.14 13.19 1.67
CA ARG A 194 10.51 14.57 2.01
C ARG A 194 9.95 15.60 1.02
N ILE A 195 9.98 15.33 -0.28
CA ILE A 195 9.41 16.21 -1.31
C ILE A 195 7.92 16.46 -1.02
N PHE A 196 7.20 15.42 -0.60
CA PHE A 196 5.80 15.48 -0.21
C PHE A 196 5.58 15.82 1.28
N ARG A 197 6.62 16.26 1.98
CA ARG A 197 6.58 16.72 3.37
C ARG A 197 6.00 15.70 4.37
N GLY A 198 6.18 14.40 4.09
CA GLY A 198 5.61 13.31 4.89
C GLY A 198 4.16 12.95 4.55
N GLU A 199 3.53 13.67 3.62
CA GLU A 199 2.13 13.47 3.20
C GLU A 199 2.03 12.67 1.90
N PHE A 200 3.05 11.88 1.57
CA PHE A 200 3.15 11.16 0.29
C PHE A 200 1.88 10.35 -0.02
N ILE A 201 1.34 9.64 0.97
CA ILE A 201 0.12 8.84 0.80
C ILE A 201 -1.08 9.73 0.47
N GLY A 202 -1.24 10.87 1.15
CA GLY A 202 -2.33 11.81 0.87
C GLY A 202 -2.29 12.32 -0.57
N PHE A 203 -1.09 12.69 -1.05
CA PHE A 203 -0.90 13.09 -2.45
C PHE A 203 -1.11 11.92 -3.43
N ALA A 204 -0.66 10.71 -3.10
CA ALA A 204 -0.89 9.54 -3.95
C ALA A 204 -2.38 9.23 -4.10
N LEU A 205 -3.20 9.41 -3.05
CA LEU A 205 -4.65 9.28 -3.12
C LEU A 205 -5.30 10.43 -3.90
N TRP A 206 -4.78 11.66 -3.79
CA TRP A 206 -5.36 12.81 -4.49
C TRP A 206 -5.05 12.79 -5.99
N PHE A 207 -3.86 12.34 -6.36
CA PHE A 207 -3.41 12.26 -7.75
C PHE A 207 -3.98 11.06 -8.52
N ASN A 208 -4.74 10.13 -7.91
CA ASN A 208 -5.23 8.89 -8.55
C ASN A 208 -6.62 8.43 -8.10
#